data_AF-A0A072TUY1-F1
#
_entry.id   AF-A0A072TUY1-F1
#
_cell.length_a   1.000
_cell.length_b   1.000
_cell.length_c   1.000
_cell.angle_alpha   90.00
_cell.angle_beta   90.00
_cell.angle_gamma   90.00
#
_symmetry.space_group_name_H-M   'P 1'
#
loop_
_entity.id
_entity.type
_entity.pdbx_description
1 polymer ?
#
loop_
_entity_poly.entity_id
_entity_poly.type
_entity_poly.pdbx_seq_one_letter_code
_entity_poly.pdbx_strand_id
1 'polypeptide(L)'
;MASATEERICFCLCLFLFLNLSTSTADYTVPAPWPKQFHSVLFLNRSGNLRKTDFWYDWPNGRIFNIFQNQLGILKYDLAWNNRTSFFYTVDPFNSTCEVLHFDVGVLPPNWLHGANYLGQQHSENFLCNVWEKDDFIWYYEDVVTRKPVKWIFHDGMITHVMTFEVGAVLDDAHWQAPVYCFSKAEAEPQQKYMRRTSYLLDFEDAVEGGFSSL
;
A
#
# COMPACT_ATOMS: atom_id res chain seq x y z
N MET A 1 30.23 60.61 17.62
CA MET A 1 30.36 60.19 16.21
C MET A 1 30.53 58.68 16.21
N ALA A 2 29.42 57.96 16.31
CA ALA A 2 29.42 56.51 16.13
C ALA A 2 29.73 56.26 14.64
N SER A 3 30.78 55.49 14.40
CA SER A 3 31.38 55.32 13.09
C SER A 3 30.44 54.55 12.18
N ALA A 4 30.20 55.07 10.97
CA ALA A 4 29.38 54.47 9.92
C ALA A 4 29.80 53.03 9.51
N THR A 5 30.89 52.52 10.09
CA THR A 5 31.37 51.14 9.96
C THR A 5 30.62 50.14 10.84
N GLU A 6 30.09 50.51 12.01
CA GLU A 6 29.36 49.57 12.88
C GLU A 6 27.96 49.24 12.35
N GLU A 7 27.25 50.22 11.78
CA GLU A 7 25.94 49.99 11.15
C GLU A 7 26.05 49.07 9.92
N ARG A 8 27.16 49.15 9.17
CA ARG A 8 27.41 48.28 8.00
C ARG A 8 27.67 46.83 8.38
N ILE A 9 28.32 46.57 9.51
CA ILE A 9 28.60 45.20 9.98
C ILE A 9 27.30 44.53 10.45
N CYS A 10 26.43 45.27 11.14
CA CYS A 10 25.13 44.76 11.60
C CYS A 10 24.20 44.45 10.41
N PHE A 11 24.19 45.31 9.39
CA PHE A 11 23.39 45.10 8.17
C PHE A 11 23.87 43.89 7.36
N CYS A 12 25.18 43.65 7.27
CA CYS A 12 25.74 42.46 6.61
C CYS A 12 25.39 41.17 7.37
N LEU A 13 25.47 41.16 8.71
CA LEU A 13 25.12 39.99 9.53
C LEU A 13 23.62 39.64 9.46
N CYS A 14 22.74 40.64 9.37
CA CYS A 14 21.31 40.41 9.11
C CYS A 14 21.09 39.83 7.71
N LEU A 15 21.77 40.32 6.66
CA LEU A 15 21.66 39.78 5.30
C LEU A 15 22.10 38.30 5.21
N PHE A 16 23.16 37.90 5.94
CA PHE A 16 23.61 36.50 5.98
C PHE A 16 22.66 35.56 6.73
N LEU A 17 21.89 36.08 7.70
CA LEU A 17 20.85 35.32 8.40
C LEU A 17 19.59 35.09 7.54
N PHE A 18 19.28 36.01 6.61
CA PHE A 18 18.15 35.83 5.68
C PHE A 18 18.48 34.99 4.44
N LEU A 19 19.75 34.83 4.07
CA LEU A 19 20.14 34.06 2.88
C LEU A 19 20.08 32.52 3.05
N ASN A 20 19.93 32.01 4.27
CA ASN A 20 19.97 30.56 4.52
C ASN A 20 18.60 29.90 4.72
N LEU A 21 17.50 30.62 4.55
CA LEU A 21 16.17 29.99 4.50
C LEU A 21 15.77 29.70 3.05
N SER A 22 16.58 28.89 2.36
CA SER A 22 16.09 28.16 1.19
C SER A 22 15.23 27.01 1.71
N THR A 23 13.97 27.29 2.02
CA THR A 23 12.96 26.24 2.11
C THR A 23 12.89 25.62 0.72
N SER A 24 13.49 24.44 0.55
CA SER A 24 13.14 23.55 -0.55
C SER A 24 11.63 23.40 -0.52
N THR A 25 10.93 24.13 -1.38
CA THR A 25 9.52 23.91 -1.64
C THR A 25 9.46 22.57 -2.33
N ALA A 26 9.37 21.50 -1.54
CA ALA A 26 8.92 20.22 -2.06
C ALA A 26 7.65 20.52 -2.84
N ASP A 27 7.62 20.17 -4.12
CA ASP A 27 6.44 20.38 -4.94
C ASP A 27 5.36 19.41 -4.43
N TYR A 28 4.60 19.88 -3.44
CA TYR A 28 3.56 19.12 -2.75
C TYR A 28 2.43 18.70 -3.70
N THR A 29 2.44 19.18 -4.96
CA THR A 29 1.49 18.77 -5.99
C THR A 29 1.85 17.42 -6.63
N VAL A 30 3.11 16.98 -6.51
CA VAL A 30 3.57 15.68 -7.02
C VAL A 30 3.59 14.66 -5.88
N PRO A 31 2.95 13.49 -6.02
CA PRO A 31 2.99 12.43 -5.00
C PRO A 31 4.41 11.85 -4.88
N ALA A 32 4.85 11.51 -3.67
CA ALA A 32 6.12 10.85 -3.50
C ALA A 32 6.08 9.44 -4.11
N PRO A 33 7.11 9.02 -4.87
CA PRO A 33 7.18 7.64 -5.32
C PRO A 33 7.37 6.72 -4.12
N TRP A 34 6.78 5.53 -4.19
CA TRP A 34 7.10 4.50 -3.21
C TRP A 34 8.58 4.15 -3.22
N PRO A 35 9.18 3.83 -2.06
CA PRO A 35 10.49 3.22 -2.02
C PRO A 35 10.51 1.92 -2.81
N LYS A 36 11.66 1.56 -3.36
CA LYS A 36 11.83 0.30 -4.11
C LYS A 36 11.51 -0.94 -3.26
N GLN A 37 11.73 -0.86 -1.95
CA GLN A 37 11.47 -1.93 -1.01
C GLN A 37 10.97 -1.34 0.31
N PHE A 38 9.96 -1.94 0.91
CA PHE A 38 9.50 -1.59 2.24
C PHE A 38 8.59 -2.68 2.83
N HIS A 39 8.41 -2.60 4.14
CA HIS A 39 7.37 -3.32 4.88
C HIS A 39 6.42 -2.32 5.54
N SER A 40 5.14 -2.67 5.54
CA SER A 40 4.10 -1.93 6.24
C SER A 40 3.15 -2.86 6.96
N VAL A 41 2.84 -2.51 8.20
CA VAL A 41 1.65 -3.03 8.87
C VAL A 41 0.47 -2.13 8.51
N LEU A 42 -0.55 -2.72 7.91
CA LEU A 42 -1.78 -2.06 7.52
C LEU A 42 -2.93 -2.53 8.41
N PHE A 43 -3.85 -1.62 8.73
CA PHE A 43 -5.10 -1.93 9.40
C PHE A 43 -6.27 -1.56 8.50
N LEU A 44 -7.04 -2.55 8.10
CA LEU A 44 -8.13 -2.41 7.15
C LEU A 44 -9.47 -2.54 7.86
N ASN A 45 -10.41 -1.69 7.46
CA ASN A 45 -11.79 -1.73 7.91
C ASN A 45 -12.73 -1.66 6.69
N ARG A 46 -13.57 -2.68 6.54
CA ARG A 46 -14.66 -2.71 5.57
C ARG A 46 -15.97 -2.93 6.31
N SER A 47 -16.71 -1.85 6.55
CA SER A 47 -18.02 -1.89 7.23
C SER A 47 -18.00 -2.62 8.59
N GLY A 48 -16.90 -2.51 9.34
CA GLY A 48 -16.71 -3.19 10.62
C GLY A 48 -15.93 -4.50 10.55
N ASN A 49 -15.66 -5.04 9.36
CA ASN A 49 -14.77 -6.18 9.18
C ASN A 49 -13.32 -5.71 9.25
N LEU A 50 -12.64 -6.04 10.35
CA LEU A 50 -11.30 -5.57 10.67
C LEU A 50 -10.24 -6.61 10.31
N ARG A 51 -9.18 -6.16 9.63
CA ARG A 51 -8.06 -7.01 9.25
C ARG A 51 -6.72 -6.30 9.43
N LYS A 52 -5.76 -6.98 10.06
CA LYS A 52 -4.34 -6.61 10.01
C LYS A 52 -3.71 -7.22 8.76
N THR A 53 -2.92 -6.46 8.02
CA THR A 53 -2.12 -6.97 6.90
C THR A 53 -0.65 -6.60 7.06
N ASP A 54 0.24 -7.58 7.00
CA ASP A 54 1.66 -7.34 6.79
C ASP A 54 1.91 -7.28 5.28
N PHE A 55 2.29 -6.10 4.80
CA PHE A 55 2.49 -5.79 3.39
C PHE A 55 3.98 -5.64 3.09
N TRP A 56 4.52 -6.58 2.32
CA TRP A 56 5.88 -6.54 1.82
C TRP A 56 5.89 -6.14 0.35
N TYR A 57 6.65 -5.11 0.03
CA TYR A 57 6.83 -4.62 -1.32
C TYR A 57 8.29 -4.77 -1.74
N ASP A 58 8.55 -5.46 -2.84
CA ASP A 58 9.89 -5.69 -3.36
C ASP A 58 9.92 -5.49 -4.89
N TRP A 59 10.03 -4.24 -5.30
CA TRP A 59 10.02 -3.82 -6.70
C TRP A 59 11.18 -4.39 -7.54
N PRO A 60 12.46 -4.36 -7.08
CA PRO A 60 13.57 -4.91 -7.85
C PRO A 60 13.36 -6.37 -8.25
N ASN A 61 12.69 -7.15 -7.41
CA ASN A 61 12.38 -8.55 -7.67
C ASN A 61 10.94 -8.76 -8.18
N GLY A 62 10.20 -7.68 -8.41
CA GLY A 62 8.87 -7.72 -9.01
C GLY A 62 7.85 -8.53 -8.20
N ARG A 63 7.82 -8.37 -6.88
CA ARG A 63 6.97 -9.19 -6.01
C ARG A 63 6.36 -8.38 -4.87
N ILE A 64 5.14 -8.78 -4.48
CA ILE A 64 4.40 -8.24 -3.34
C ILE A 64 3.89 -9.42 -2.52
N PHE A 65 3.91 -9.26 -1.20
CA PHE A 65 3.39 -10.29 -0.30
C PHE A 65 2.52 -9.65 0.77
N ASN A 66 1.23 -9.96 0.72
CA ASN A 66 0.28 -9.63 1.77
C ASN A 66 0.06 -10.84 2.68
N ILE A 67 0.14 -10.62 3.99
CA ILE A 67 -0.22 -11.62 5.01
C ILE A 67 -1.40 -11.08 5.82
N PHE A 68 -2.55 -11.72 5.66
CA PHE A 68 -3.85 -11.29 6.15
C PHE A 68 -4.24 -11.99 7.46
N GLN A 69 -4.50 -11.21 8.51
CA GLN A 69 -5.05 -11.70 9.78
C GLN A 69 -6.36 -10.98 10.11
N ASN A 70 -7.48 -11.68 9.97
CA ASN A 70 -8.78 -11.27 10.52
C ASN A 70 -8.82 -11.56 12.03
N GLN A 71 -9.65 -10.87 12.81
CA GLN A 71 -9.66 -10.99 14.28
C GLN A 71 -9.79 -12.43 14.81
N LEU A 72 -10.59 -13.28 14.13
CA LEU A 72 -10.83 -14.68 14.50
C LEU A 72 -10.61 -15.64 13.32
N GLY A 73 -9.89 -15.20 12.29
CA GLY A 73 -9.71 -15.96 11.04
C GLY A 73 -8.39 -16.74 10.98
N ILE A 74 -8.32 -17.66 10.03
CA ILE A 74 -7.07 -18.32 9.63
C ILE A 74 -6.20 -17.31 8.88
N LEU A 75 -4.90 -17.37 9.09
CA LEU A 75 -3.91 -16.57 8.37
C LEU A 75 -3.99 -16.90 6.86
N LYS A 76 -4.30 -15.87 6.06
CA LYS A 76 -4.35 -15.98 4.59
C LYS A 76 -3.15 -15.25 4.00
N TYR A 77 -2.67 -15.75 2.87
CA TYR A 77 -1.49 -15.26 2.19
C TYR A 77 -1.86 -14.87 0.77
N ASP A 78 -1.41 -13.71 0.29
CA ASP A 78 -1.49 -13.28 -1.11
C ASP A 78 -0.08 -12.91 -1.58
N LEU A 79 0.53 -13.83 -2.33
CA LEU A 79 1.84 -13.68 -2.93
C LEU A 79 1.66 -13.35 -4.41
N ALA A 80 2.03 -12.13 -4.81
CA ALA A 80 1.89 -11.64 -6.18
C ALA A 80 3.27 -11.48 -6.85
N TRP A 81 3.38 -11.93 -8.09
CA TRP A 81 4.56 -11.77 -8.93
C TRP A 81 4.29 -10.83 -10.11
N ASN A 82 5.35 -10.27 -10.68
CA ASN A 82 5.30 -9.32 -11.80
C ASN A 82 4.77 -9.93 -13.10
N ASN A 83 4.67 -11.26 -13.19
CA ASN A 83 4.01 -11.97 -14.28
C ASN A 83 2.47 -11.93 -14.18
N ARG A 84 1.93 -11.06 -13.31
CA ARG A 84 0.49 -10.87 -13.06
C ARG A 84 -0.19 -12.02 -12.33
N THR A 85 0.56 -13.02 -11.86
CA THR A 85 0.02 -14.13 -11.07
C THR A 85 0.03 -13.79 -9.59
N SER A 86 -1.07 -14.11 -8.91
CA SER A 86 -1.18 -14.11 -7.45
C SER A 86 -1.58 -15.48 -6.93
N PHE A 87 -0.99 -15.87 -5.81
CA PHE A 87 -1.30 -17.09 -5.08
C PHE A 87 -1.99 -16.72 -3.77
N PHE A 88 -3.26 -17.09 -3.65
CA PHE A 88 -4.05 -16.93 -2.43
C PHE A 88 -4.08 -18.27 -1.69
N TYR A 89 -3.48 -18.37 -0.51
CA TYR A 89 -3.35 -19.65 0.18
C TYR A 89 -3.42 -19.58 1.70
N THR A 90 -3.60 -20.75 2.32
CA THR A 90 -3.53 -20.98 3.77
C THR A 90 -2.51 -22.08 4.08
N VAL A 91 -1.64 -21.88 5.06
CA VAL A 91 -0.62 -22.87 5.46
C VAL A 91 -1.11 -23.75 6.63
N ASP A 92 -2.43 -23.95 6.74
CA ASP A 92 -3.00 -24.76 7.82
C ASP A 92 -2.69 -26.26 7.61
N PRO A 93 -2.19 -26.98 8.64
CA PRO A 93 -1.85 -28.40 8.51
C PRO A 93 -3.01 -29.32 8.13
N PHE A 94 -4.24 -28.93 8.46
CA PHE A 94 -5.44 -29.74 8.25
C PHE A 94 -6.32 -29.21 7.11
N ASN A 95 -6.17 -27.93 6.75
CA ASN A 95 -7.00 -27.25 5.76
C ASN A 95 -6.19 -26.26 4.90
N SER A 96 -5.12 -26.76 4.27
CA SER A 96 -4.38 -25.98 3.28
C SER A 96 -5.20 -25.79 2.01
N THR A 97 -5.28 -24.54 1.57
CA THR A 97 -6.01 -24.14 0.37
C THR A 97 -5.09 -23.30 -0.51
N CYS A 98 -5.29 -23.36 -1.83
CA CYS A 98 -4.65 -22.45 -2.77
C CYS A 98 -5.58 -22.14 -3.93
N GLU A 99 -5.67 -20.86 -4.28
CA GLU A 99 -6.23 -20.35 -5.51
C GLU A 99 -5.19 -19.50 -6.25
N VAL A 100 -5.09 -19.71 -7.55
CA VAL A 100 -4.17 -18.99 -8.42
C VAL A 100 -4.98 -18.04 -9.29
N LEU A 101 -4.71 -16.73 -9.14
CA LEU A 101 -5.40 -15.67 -9.87
C LEU A 101 -4.45 -14.95 -10.82
N HIS A 102 -5.00 -14.38 -11.90
CA HIS A 102 -4.27 -13.53 -12.82
C HIS A 102 -4.91 -12.14 -12.85
N PHE A 103 -4.13 -11.09 -12.57
CA PHE A 103 -4.60 -9.71 -12.50
C PHE A 103 -4.00 -8.84 -13.60
N ASP A 104 -4.81 -8.04 -14.29
CA ASP A 104 -4.33 -7.20 -15.41
C ASP A 104 -3.23 -6.19 -15.02
N VAL A 105 -3.27 -5.66 -13.79
CA VAL A 105 -2.40 -4.56 -13.34
C VAL A 105 -1.05 -5.06 -12.80
N GLY A 106 -1.00 -6.27 -12.23
CA GLY A 106 0.20 -6.83 -11.60
C GLY A 106 0.73 -6.00 -10.42
N VAL A 107 2.04 -6.06 -10.19
CA VAL A 107 2.75 -5.32 -9.15
C VAL A 107 2.83 -3.83 -9.51
N LEU A 108 2.34 -2.96 -8.63
CA LEU A 108 2.36 -1.51 -8.85
C LEU A 108 3.80 -0.97 -8.89
N PRO A 109 4.16 -0.13 -9.88
CA PRO A 109 5.47 0.52 -9.91
C PRO A 109 5.57 1.62 -8.85
N PRO A 110 6.79 2.03 -8.44
CA PRO A 110 7.02 3.09 -7.46
C PRO A 110 6.26 4.39 -7.72
N ASN A 111 6.06 4.75 -9.00
CA ASN A 111 5.37 5.95 -9.43
C ASN A 111 3.89 5.71 -9.80
N TRP A 112 3.22 4.68 -9.26
CA TRP A 112 1.85 4.33 -9.63
C TRP A 112 0.82 5.47 -9.44
N LEU A 113 1.09 6.44 -8.55
CA LEU A 113 0.30 7.65 -8.38
C LEU A 113 0.55 8.74 -9.43
N HIS A 114 1.46 8.53 -10.38
CA HIS A 114 1.68 9.49 -11.47
C HIS A 114 0.38 9.75 -12.24
N GLY A 115 0.06 11.03 -12.47
CA GLY A 115 -1.19 11.45 -13.10
C GLY A 115 -2.43 11.40 -12.21
N ALA A 116 -2.28 11.18 -10.89
CA ALA A 116 -3.38 11.30 -9.95
C ALA A 116 -3.81 12.78 -9.76
N ASN A 117 -5.09 12.99 -9.48
CA ASN A 117 -5.67 14.29 -9.26
C ASN A 117 -5.39 14.75 -7.83
N TYR A 118 -4.65 15.86 -7.68
CA TYR A 118 -4.40 16.45 -6.36
C TYR A 118 -5.65 17.18 -5.86
N LEU A 119 -6.13 16.80 -4.68
CA LEU A 119 -7.36 17.32 -4.07
C LEU A 119 -7.11 18.38 -2.99
N GLY A 120 -5.84 18.70 -2.71
CA GLY A 120 -5.44 19.61 -1.64
C GLY A 120 -5.07 18.89 -0.34
N GLN A 121 -4.98 19.67 0.74
CA GLN A 121 -4.61 19.16 2.05
C GLN A 121 -5.83 18.92 2.92
N GLN A 122 -5.81 17.82 3.67
CA GLN A 122 -6.87 17.45 4.60
C GLN A 122 -6.28 16.87 5.88
N HIS A 123 -6.92 17.14 7.02
CA HIS A 123 -6.59 16.43 8.25
C HIS A 123 -7.16 15.00 8.21
N SER A 124 -6.31 14.01 8.46
CA SER A 124 -6.70 12.63 8.72
C SER A 124 -6.16 12.25 10.09
N GLU A 125 -7.05 12.16 11.08
CA GLU A 125 -6.70 11.96 12.48
C GLU A 125 -5.70 13.02 12.96
N ASN A 126 -4.47 12.62 13.29
CA ASN A 126 -3.43 13.50 13.80
C ASN A 126 -2.46 14.01 12.71
N PHE A 127 -2.69 13.67 11.44
CA PHE A 127 -1.82 14.04 10.33
C PHE A 127 -2.49 15.08 9.42
N LEU A 128 -1.74 16.11 9.03
CA LEU A 128 -2.09 16.92 7.87
C LEU A 128 -1.59 16.17 6.63
N CYS A 129 -2.48 15.85 5.69
CA CYS A 129 -2.14 15.02 4.54
C CYS A 129 -2.36 15.78 3.24
N ASN A 130 -1.46 15.61 2.28
CA ASN A 130 -1.76 15.81 0.88
C ASN A 130 -2.67 14.65 0.42
N VAL A 131 -3.69 14.95 -0.40
CA VAL A 131 -4.66 13.96 -0.86
C VAL A 131 -4.66 13.88 -2.38
N TRP A 132 -4.57 12.67 -2.92
CA TRP A 132 -4.73 12.41 -4.35
C TRP A 132 -5.82 11.40 -4.61
N GLU A 133 -6.55 11.58 -5.70
CA GLU A 133 -7.49 10.61 -6.25
C GLU A 133 -6.93 10.03 -7.55
N LYS A 134 -7.05 8.71 -7.71
CA LYS A 134 -6.56 8.01 -8.90
C LYS A 134 -7.63 7.07 -9.46
N ASP A 135 -7.96 7.29 -10.72
CA ASP A 135 -8.83 6.47 -11.57
C ASP A 135 -10.23 6.22 -10.97
N ASP A 136 -10.78 7.17 -10.19
CA ASP A 136 -12.02 7.08 -9.41
C ASP A 136 -12.06 5.85 -8.48
N PHE A 137 -10.89 5.27 -8.18
CA PHE A 137 -10.75 3.98 -7.53
C PHE A 137 -10.19 4.11 -6.11
N ILE A 138 -9.23 5.02 -5.93
CA ILE A 138 -8.51 5.16 -4.67
C ILE A 138 -8.20 6.63 -4.33
N TRP A 139 -8.38 6.96 -3.05
CA TRP A 139 -7.95 8.21 -2.44
C TRP A 139 -6.78 7.93 -1.52
N TYR A 140 -5.62 8.52 -1.83
CA TYR A 140 -4.36 8.29 -1.12
C TYR A 140 -3.99 9.52 -0.28
N TYR A 141 -3.74 9.29 1.00
CA TYR A 141 -3.35 10.30 1.97
C TYR A 141 -1.87 10.12 2.31
N GLU A 142 -1.08 11.15 2.03
CA GLU A 142 0.35 11.21 2.35
C GLU A 142 0.60 12.34 3.35
N ASP A 143 1.30 12.06 4.44
CA ASP A 143 1.67 13.07 5.42
C ASP A 143 2.52 14.18 4.77
N VAL A 144 2.12 15.45 4.96
CA VAL A 144 2.83 16.59 4.35
C VAL A 144 4.27 16.72 4.81
N VAL A 145 4.58 16.28 6.05
CA VAL A 145 5.91 16.43 6.65
C VAL A 145 6.84 15.31 6.20
N THR A 146 6.43 14.06 6.40
CA THR A 146 7.28 12.88 6.16
C THR A 146 7.17 12.34 4.74
N ARG A 147 6.16 12.76 3.98
CA ARG A 147 5.87 12.26 2.62
C ARG A 147 5.59 10.75 2.59
N LYS A 148 5.16 10.19 3.72
CA LYS A 148 4.82 8.76 3.87
C LYS A 148 3.31 8.56 3.79
N PRO A 149 2.84 7.38 3.32
CA PRO A 149 1.43 7.06 3.35
C PRO A 149 0.88 7.03 4.78
N VAL A 150 -0.31 7.58 4.94
CA VAL A 150 -1.09 7.56 6.20
C VAL A 150 -2.32 6.68 6.03
N LYS A 151 -3.06 6.85 4.93
CA LYS A 151 -4.35 6.21 4.73
C LYS A 151 -4.71 6.12 3.25
N TRP A 152 -5.54 5.14 2.92
CA TRP A 152 -6.02 4.85 1.58
C TRP A 152 -7.50 4.55 1.74
N ILE A 153 -8.34 5.15 0.89
CA ILE A 153 -9.76 4.85 0.83
C ILE A 153 -10.06 4.33 -0.56
N PHE A 154 -10.70 3.18 -0.68
CA PHE A 154 -11.14 2.64 -1.96
C PHE A 154 -12.57 3.06 -2.25
N HIS A 155 -12.95 3.06 -3.54
CA HIS A 155 -14.29 3.45 -4.00
C HIS A 155 -15.43 2.63 -3.37
N ASP A 156 -15.15 1.41 -2.90
CA ASP A 156 -16.12 0.54 -2.24
C ASP A 156 -16.26 0.82 -0.73
N GLY A 157 -15.63 1.88 -0.23
CA GLY A 157 -15.68 2.30 1.17
C GLY A 157 -14.69 1.58 2.09
N MET A 158 -13.85 0.68 1.56
CA MET A 158 -12.79 0.07 2.34
C MET A 158 -11.72 1.11 2.71
N ILE A 159 -11.40 1.20 4.00
CA ILE A 159 -10.40 2.12 4.52
C ILE A 159 -9.20 1.32 5.00
N THR A 160 -8.01 1.70 4.55
CA THR A 160 -6.74 1.13 4.97
C THR A 160 -5.91 2.20 5.67
N HIS A 161 -5.59 1.99 6.93
CA HIS A 161 -4.66 2.80 7.70
C HIS A 161 -3.26 2.19 7.65
N VAL A 162 -2.24 3.03 7.50
CA VAL A 162 -0.84 2.61 7.57
C VAL A 162 -0.35 2.80 9.00
N MET A 163 -0.05 1.69 9.67
CA MET A 163 0.41 1.69 11.06
C MET A 163 1.94 1.84 11.12
N THR A 164 2.66 1.21 10.20
CA THR A 164 4.12 1.31 10.06
C THR A 164 4.53 1.46 8.60
N PHE A 165 5.69 2.08 8.36
CA PHE A 165 6.26 2.25 7.02
C PHE A 165 7.79 2.21 7.09
N GLU A 166 8.32 0.99 6.96
CA GLU A 166 9.72 0.64 7.13
C GLU A 166 10.44 0.61 5.77
N VAL A 167 10.99 1.76 5.41
CA VAL A 167 11.70 1.94 4.12
C VAL A 167 12.95 1.06 4.08
N GLY A 168 13.09 0.28 3.00
CA GLY A 168 14.24 -0.61 2.79
C GLY A 168 14.16 -1.95 3.51
N ALA A 169 13.07 -2.22 4.26
CA ALA A 169 12.84 -3.54 4.83
C ALA A 169 12.69 -4.59 3.72
N VAL A 170 13.29 -5.75 3.94
CA VAL A 170 13.29 -6.89 3.02
C VAL A 170 12.92 -8.17 3.76
N LEU A 171 12.26 -9.07 3.06
CA LEU A 171 11.90 -10.39 3.56
C LEU A 171 12.80 -11.44 2.90
N ASP A 172 13.27 -12.42 3.68
CA ASP A 172 14.15 -13.48 3.16
C ASP A 172 13.52 -14.21 1.96
N ASP A 173 14.33 -14.49 0.94
CA ASP A 173 13.91 -15.09 -0.33
C ASP A 173 13.10 -16.38 -0.19
N ALA A 174 13.35 -17.16 0.86
CA ALA A 174 12.61 -18.39 1.14
C ALA A 174 11.11 -18.16 1.39
N HIS A 175 10.72 -17.02 1.96
CA HIS A 175 9.32 -16.71 2.24
C HIS A 175 8.53 -16.25 1.01
N TRP A 176 9.21 -15.94 -0.09
CA TRP A 176 8.59 -15.51 -1.35
C TRP A 176 8.16 -16.69 -2.25
N GLN A 177 8.23 -17.92 -1.74
CA GLN A 177 7.84 -19.11 -2.49
C GLN A 177 6.40 -19.50 -2.17
N ALA A 178 5.59 -19.63 -3.22
CA ALA A 178 4.25 -20.22 -3.09
C ALA A 178 4.38 -21.71 -2.68
N PRO A 179 3.47 -22.24 -1.87
CA PRO A 179 3.48 -23.65 -1.51
C PRO A 179 3.35 -24.58 -2.71
N VAL A 180 3.97 -25.77 -2.63
CA VAL A 180 3.99 -26.75 -3.74
C VAL A 180 2.59 -27.17 -4.19
N TYR A 181 1.62 -27.24 -3.26
CA TYR A 181 0.24 -27.60 -3.58
C TYR A 181 -0.52 -26.54 -4.41
N CYS A 182 0.03 -25.33 -4.59
CA CYS A 182 -0.51 -24.34 -5.51
C CYS A 182 -0.31 -24.71 -6.99
N PHE A 183 0.62 -25.63 -7.28
CA PHE A 183 0.99 -26.01 -8.65
C PHE A 183 0.34 -27.32 -9.12
N SER A 184 -0.27 -28.09 -8.22
CA SER A 184 -0.82 -29.42 -8.50
C SER A 184 -2.24 -29.43 -9.08
N LYS A 185 -2.93 -28.28 -9.15
CA LYS A 185 -4.31 -28.17 -9.68
C LYS A 185 -4.39 -27.68 -11.14
N ALA A 186 -3.28 -27.60 -11.86
CA ALA A 186 -3.26 -27.11 -13.25
C ALA A 186 -3.95 -28.03 -14.29
N GLU A 187 -4.56 -29.15 -13.88
CA GLU A 187 -5.27 -30.09 -14.77
C GLU A 187 -6.80 -30.01 -14.71
N ALA A 188 -7.39 -29.14 -13.88
CA ALA A 188 -8.81 -28.80 -14.02
C ALA A 188 -8.93 -27.57 -14.93
N GLU A 189 -9.76 -27.67 -15.98
CA GLU A 189 -9.96 -26.67 -17.05
C GLU A 189 -9.92 -25.21 -16.55
N PRO A 190 -9.39 -24.26 -17.36
CA PRO A 190 -9.31 -22.88 -16.95
C PRO A 190 -10.72 -22.29 -16.89
N GLN A 191 -11.35 -22.35 -15.72
CA GLN A 191 -12.25 -21.29 -15.31
C GLN A 191 -11.37 -20.07 -15.07
N GLN A 192 -10.98 -19.45 -16.18
CA GLN A 192 -10.26 -18.20 -16.25
C GLN A 192 -11.21 -17.14 -15.68
N LYS A 193 -11.32 -17.11 -14.34
CA LYS A 193 -12.01 -16.06 -13.60
C LYS A 193 -11.15 -14.82 -13.77
N TYR A 194 -11.29 -14.17 -14.92
CA TYR A 194 -10.83 -12.82 -15.17
C TYR A 194 -11.60 -11.93 -14.19
N MET A 195 -11.02 -11.71 -13.01
CA MET A 195 -11.59 -10.79 -12.04
C MET A 195 -11.32 -9.37 -12.55
N ARG A 196 -12.33 -8.79 -13.21
CA ARG A 196 -12.30 -7.41 -13.66
C ARG A 196 -12.34 -6.50 -12.43
N ARG A 197 -11.16 -6.00 -12.05
CA ARG A 197 -10.87 -4.79 -11.25
C ARG A 197 -12.08 -4.25 -10.46
N THR A 198 -12.40 -4.83 -9.29
CA THR A 198 -13.33 -4.17 -8.35
C THR A 198 -12.95 -4.20 -6.88
N SER A 199 -12.01 -5.00 -6.40
CA SER A 199 -11.27 -4.67 -5.18
C SER A 199 -10.18 -5.71 -4.98
N TYR A 200 -8.98 -5.26 -4.60
CA TYR A 200 -7.87 -6.13 -4.26
C TYR A 200 -8.15 -7.03 -3.03
N LEU A 201 -9.36 -6.97 -2.47
CA LEU A 201 -9.74 -7.59 -1.21
C LEU A 201 -11.18 -8.15 -1.22
N LEU A 202 -11.80 -8.36 -2.39
CA LEU A 202 -13.11 -9.00 -2.50
C LEU A 202 -13.00 -10.49 -2.14
N ASP A 203 -13.44 -10.79 -0.93
CA ASP A 203 -14.37 -11.89 -0.65
C ASP A 203 -13.92 -13.30 -1.09
N PHE A 204 -13.00 -13.86 -0.30
CA PHE A 204 -12.85 -15.31 -0.12
C PHE A 204 -13.73 -15.83 1.03
N GLU A 205 -14.85 -15.18 1.33
CA GLU A 205 -15.81 -15.64 2.36
C GLU A 205 -17.05 -16.34 1.79
N ASP A 206 -17.28 -16.34 0.47
CA ASP A 206 -18.48 -16.95 -0.14
C ASP A 206 -18.26 -18.34 -0.78
N ALA A 207 -17.38 -19.16 -0.22
CA ALA A 207 -17.18 -20.55 -0.70
C ALA A 207 -17.29 -21.62 0.40
N VAL A 208 -18.16 -21.42 1.40
CA VAL A 208 -18.62 -22.52 2.29
C VAL A 208 -20.08 -22.29 2.72
N GLU A 209 -21.02 -22.11 1.80
CA GLU A 209 -22.43 -22.45 2.07
C GLU A 209 -23.04 -23.18 0.86
N GLY A 210 -22.50 -24.38 0.63
CA GLY A 210 -23.14 -25.39 -0.20
C GLY A 210 -24.05 -26.26 0.66
N GLY A 211 -25.34 -25.95 0.67
CA GLY A 211 -26.40 -26.94 0.73
C GLY A 211 -26.91 -27.37 2.11
N PHE A 212 -28.06 -26.83 2.50
CA PHE A 212 -29.16 -27.68 2.93
C PHE A 212 -30.48 -27.16 2.34
N SER A 213 -30.91 -27.87 1.29
CA SER A 213 -32.26 -27.79 0.75
C SER A 213 -33.22 -28.48 1.74
N SER A 214 -34.36 -27.83 1.98
CA SER A 214 -35.66 -28.44 2.29
C SER A 214 -35.72 -29.60 3.30
N LEU A 215 -36.22 -29.31 4.50
CA LEU A 215 -37.44 -29.89 5.09
C LEU A 215 -37.78 -29.18 6.41
#